data_AF-A0A2C5YZ57-F1
#
_entry.id   AF-A0A2C5YZ57-F1
#
_cell.length_a   1.000
_cell.length_b   1.000
_cell.length_c   1.000
_cell.angle_alpha   90.00
_cell.angle_beta   90.00
_cell.angle_gamma   90.00
#
_symmetry.space_group_name_H-M   'P 1'
#
loop_
_entity.id
_entity.type
_entity.pdbx_description
1 polymer ?
#
loop_
_entity_poly.entity_id
_entity_poly.type
_entity_poly.pdbx_seq_one_letter_code
_entity_poly.pdbx_strand_id
1 'polypeptide(L)'
;MRPLHLTASLLALSTTTASNTSADKITHKIASAAHDFVSLEFFPPKTPSGFTSLQSRVIRINEALQPLFVSVTWGAGGSAAQDSLRLGGMLQRDLGITTLLHVTCRGMTRRRLDETLRRARELGIRNILALKGDVPRDDGDADEASGSGEGSGEFIWAADLVRYIRRTHGGFFCIGVAGYPEGHFNASDAASRSVEHDVPYLVDKVSAGSDFIMTQIFFNASVFSAYRERLSAHPVLRSIPVVPLFLAIPDACATGWCEGE
;
A
#
# COMPACT_ATOMS: atom_id res chain seq x y z
N MET A 1 -17.92 -37.69 33.44
CA MET A 1 -17.25 -38.11 32.20
C MET A 1 -18.23 -37.97 31.04
N ARG A 2 -18.02 -36.99 30.16
CA ARG A 2 -18.75 -36.78 28.90
C ARG A 2 -17.71 -36.69 27.77
N PRO A 3 -17.98 -37.24 26.58
CA PRO A 3 -16.97 -37.44 25.55
C PRO A 3 -16.64 -36.14 24.80
N LEU A 4 -15.36 -35.98 24.43
CA LEU A 4 -14.88 -34.96 23.50
C LEU A 4 -15.50 -35.19 22.11
N HIS A 5 -16.26 -34.21 21.61
CA HIS A 5 -16.56 -34.11 20.19
C HIS A 5 -15.48 -33.26 19.50
N LEU A 6 -14.50 -33.96 18.96
CA LEU A 6 -13.49 -33.45 18.05
C LEU A 6 -14.11 -33.41 16.64
N THR A 7 -14.66 -32.27 16.23
CA THR A 7 -15.03 -32.07 14.81
C THR A 7 -13.83 -31.50 14.07
N ALA A 8 -13.01 -32.39 13.54
CA ALA A 8 -12.05 -32.08 12.50
C ALA A 8 -12.82 -31.61 11.25
N SER A 9 -12.82 -30.30 10.98
CA SER A 9 -13.22 -29.81 9.67
C SER A 9 -12.07 -30.06 8.70
N LEU A 10 -12.32 -31.05 7.84
CA LEU A 10 -11.56 -31.43 6.68
C LEU A 10 -11.05 -30.21 5.90
N LEU A 11 -9.73 -30.15 5.69
CA LEU A 11 -9.14 -29.38 4.60
C LEU A 11 -9.80 -29.84 3.28
N ALA A 12 -10.73 -29.04 2.77
CA ALA A 12 -11.05 -29.09 1.35
C ALA A 12 -9.86 -28.43 0.62
N LEU A 13 -9.02 -29.25 -0.02
CA LEU A 13 -8.18 -28.82 -1.12
C LEU A 13 -9.10 -28.28 -2.21
N SER A 14 -9.42 -26.99 -2.14
CA SER A 14 -10.16 -26.31 -3.20
C SER A 14 -9.23 -26.21 -4.40
N THR A 15 -9.51 -27.05 -5.38
CA THR A 15 -9.09 -26.92 -6.76
C THR A 15 -9.13 -25.45 -7.19
N THR A 16 -8.02 -24.98 -7.77
CA THR A 16 -7.84 -23.64 -8.30
C THR A 16 -8.82 -23.37 -9.44
N THR A 17 -10.04 -22.95 -9.12
CA THR A 17 -10.91 -22.24 -10.05
C THR A 17 -10.37 -20.83 -10.16
N ALA A 18 -9.99 -20.42 -11.37
CA ALA A 18 -9.55 -19.06 -11.69
C ALA A 18 -10.46 -18.04 -10.98
N SER A 19 -9.88 -17.25 -10.07
CA SER A 19 -10.63 -16.34 -9.21
C SER A 19 -11.36 -15.31 -10.07
N ASN A 20 -12.59 -14.99 -9.67
CA ASN A 20 -13.39 -13.95 -10.26
C ASN A 20 -12.60 -12.63 -10.26
N THR A 21 -12.16 -12.17 -11.44
CA THR A 21 -11.04 -11.20 -11.58
C THR A 21 -11.26 -9.83 -10.93
N SER A 22 -12.50 -9.50 -10.55
CA SER A 22 -12.88 -8.26 -9.86
C SER A 22 -12.94 -8.41 -8.33
N ALA A 23 -13.14 -9.62 -7.81
CA ALA A 23 -13.37 -9.84 -6.37
C ALA A 23 -12.14 -9.48 -5.51
N ASP A 24 -10.94 -9.62 -6.07
CA ASP A 24 -9.67 -9.32 -5.39
C ASP A 24 -9.27 -7.85 -5.45
N LYS A 25 -10.06 -7.00 -6.10
CA LYS A 25 -9.80 -5.55 -6.14
C LYS A 25 -10.35 -4.88 -4.88
N ILE A 26 -9.52 -4.05 -4.25
CA ILE A 26 -9.87 -3.35 -3.01
C ILE A 26 -11.14 -2.52 -3.15
N THR A 27 -11.33 -1.79 -4.26
CA THR A 27 -12.56 -1.00 -4.44
C THR A 27 -13.82 -1.84 -4.50
N HIS A 28 -13.76 -3.03 -5.10
CA HIS A 28 -14.88 -3.97 -5.09
C HIS A 28 -15.15 -4.50 -3.69
N LYS A 29 -14.09 -4.82 -2.93
CA LYS A 29 -14.20 -5.26 -1.53
C LYS A 29 -14.78 -4.19 -0.62
N ILE A 30 -14.34 -2.94 -0.76
CA ILE A 30 -14.90 -1.80 -0.02
C ILE A 30 -16.39 -1.64 -0.35
N ALA A 31 -16.75 -1.68 -1.64
CA ALA A 31 -18.14 -1.52 -2.07
C ALA A 31 -19.08 -2.68 -1.64
N SER A 32 -18.52 -3.86 -1.36
CA SER A 32 -19.26 -5.06 -0.95
C SER A 32 -19.14 -5.37 0.56
N ALA A 33 -18.44 -4.54 1.32
CA ALA A 33 -18.30 -4.74 2.76
C ALA A 33 -19.67 -4.54 3.45
N ALA A 34 -20.14 -5.59 4.12
CA ALA A 34 -21.40 -5.56 4.87
C ALA A 34 -21.29 -4.87 6.24
N HIS A 35 -20.07 -4.75 6.76
CA HIS A 35 -19.73 -4.20 8.05
C HIS A 35 -18.47 -3.35 7.96
N ASP A 36 -18.18 -2.59 9.01
CA ASP A 36 -16.90 -1.92 9.16
C ASP A 36 -15.75 -2.92 9.05
N PHE A 37 -14.65 -2.46 8.47
CA PHE A 37 -13.51 -3.31 8.16
C PHE A 37 -12.20 -2.67 8.59
N VAL A 38 -11.17 -3.50 8.69
CA VAL A 38 -9.80 -3.07 8.94
C VAL A 38 -8.88 -3.54 7.81
N SER A 39 -7.81 -2.80 7.61
CA SER A 39 -6.67 -3.21 6.80
C SER A 39 -5.38 -3.02 7.60
N LEU A 40 -4.36 -3.81 7.30
CA LEU A 40 -3.11 -3.80 8.06
C LEU A 40 -1.90 -3.62 7.14
N GLU A 41 -0.92 -2.84 7.58
CA GLU A 41 0.31 -2.60 6.83
C GLU A 41 1.48 -3.38 7.43
N PHE A 42 2.26 -4.04 6.58
CA PHE A 42 3.43 -4.82 6.97
C PHE A 42 4.68 -4.35 6.24
N PHE A 43 5.79 -4.34 6.96
CA PHE A 43 7.13 -4.08 6.43
C PHE A 43 7.83 -5.41 6.14
N PRO A 44 8.47 -5.57 4.97
CA PRO A 44 9.26 -6.76 4.67
C PRO A 44 10.39 -6.95 5.69
N PRO A 45 10.47 -8.10 6.39
CA PRO A 45 11.57 -8.36 7.31
C PRO A 45 12.89 -8.56 6.57
N LYS A 46 13.98 -7.98 7.08
CA LYS A 46 15.32 -8.11 6.48
C LYS A 46 15.99 -9.48 6.70
N THR A 47 15.45 -10.32 7.60
CA THR A 47 16.05 -11.61 7.97
C THR A 47 15.09 -12.78 7.73
N PRO A 48 15.59 -13.99 7.41
CA PRO A 48 14.76 -15.17 7.27
C PRO A 48 13.95 -15.52 8.52
N SER A 49 14.56 -15.41 9.71
CA SER A 49 13.88 -15.64 10.98
C SER A 49 12.78 -14.60 11.25
N GLY A 50 13.02 -13.34 10.87
CA GLY A 50 12.02 -12.28 10.89
C GLY A 50 10.85 -12.58 9.95
N PHE A 51 11.12 -13.11 8.76
CA PHE A 51 10.10 -13.52 7.80
C PHE A 51 9.20 -14.63 8.36
N THR A 52 9.79 -15.70 8.90
CA THR A 52 9.02 -16.80 9.53
C THR A 52 8.20 -16.31 10.73
N SER A 53 8.76 -15.40 11.53
CA SER A 53 8.05 -14.80 12.66
C SER A 53 6.87 -13.95 12.22
N LEU A 54 7.03 -13.15 11.16
CA LEU A 54 5.97 -12.34 10.57
C LEU A 54 4.88 -13.24 9.99
N GLN A 55 5.23 -14.28 9.23
CA GLN A 55 4.27 -15.23 8.66
C GLN A 55 3.38 -15.84 9.75
N SER A 56 3.98 -16.35 10.84
CA SER A 56 3.22 -16.89 11.98
C SER A 56 2.30 -15.85 12.64
N ARG A 57 2.72 -14.58 12.71
CA ARG A 57 1.88 -13.50 13.24
C ARG A 57 0.70 -13.18 12.32
N VAL A 58 0.96 -13.05 11.02
CA VAL A 58 -0.08 -12.76 10.03
C VAL A 58 -1.17 -13.82 10.05
N ILE A 59 -0.80 -15.11 10.14
CA ILE A 59 -1.79 -16.20 10.21
C ILE A 59 -2.75 -15.99 11.40
N ARG A 60 -2.22 -15.75 12.60
CA ARG A 60 -3.04 -15.50 13.80
C ARG A 60 -3.89 -14.24 13.68
N ILE A 61 -3.33 -13.18 13.12
CA ILE A 61 -4.05 -11.92 12.89
C ILE A 61 -5.19 -12.13 11.90
N ASN A 62 -4.97 -12.89 10.83
CA ASN A 62 -5.98 -13.17 9.82
C ASN A 62 -7.14 -14.00 10.39
N GLU A 63 -6.83 -14.99 11.23
CA GLU A 63 -7.85 -15.79 11.93
C GLU A 63 -8.71 -14.94 12.88
N ALA A 64 -8.11 -13.94 13.55
CA ALA A 64 -8.79 -13.13 14.54
C ALA A 64 -9.55 -11.93 13.96
N LEU A 65 -8.98 -11.25 12.96
CA LEU A 65 -9.48 -9.95 12.47
C LEU A 65 -10.07 -10.00 11.06
N GLN A 66 -9.71 -11.01 10.25
CA GLN A 66 -10.11 -11.13 8.85
C GLN A 66 -10.04 -9.79 8.08
N PRO A 67 -8.85 -9.16 8.00
CA PRO A 67 -8.71 -7.83 7.40
C PRO A 67 -9.19 -7.85 5.94
N LEU A 68 -9.83 -6.76 5.50
CA LEU A 68 -10.36 -6.66 4.13
C LEU A 68 -9.24 -6.78 3.09
N PHE A 69 -8.08 -6.20 3.42
CA PHE A 69 -6.83 -6.33 2.70
C PHE A 69 -5.65 -6.02 3.62
N VAL A 70 -4.45 -6.36 3.17
CA VAL A 70 -3.19 -5.98 3.81
C VAL A 70 -2.30 -5.23 2.83
N SER A 71 -1.50 -4.28 3.30
CA SER A 71 -0.49 -3.59 2.49
C SER A 71 0.92 -4.06 2.83
N VAL A 72 1.78 -4.08 1.81
CA VAL A 72 3.21 -4.39 1.93
C VAL A 72 3.99 -3.18 1.48
N THR A 73 4.79 -2.63 2.38
CA THR A 73 5.58 -1.44 2.10
C THR A 73 6.72 -1.72 1.14
N TRP A 74 7.25 -0.65 0.54
CA TRP A 74 8.29 -0.70 -0.48
C TRP A 74 9.50 0.11 -0.01
N GLY A 75 10.70 -0.48 -0.08
CA GLY A 75 11.93 0.23 0.25
C GLY A 75 12.25 1.33 -0.76
N ALA A 76 12.74 2.47 -0.30
CA ALA A 76 13.14 3.59 -1.16
C ALA A 76 14.11 3.12 -2.26
N GLY A 77 13.92 3.58 -3.50
CA GLY A 77 14.76 3.20 -4.64
C GLY A 77 14.59 1.76 -5.13
N GLY A 78 13.70 0.96 -4.52
CA GLY A 78 13.52 -0.45 -4.88
C GLY A 78 14.54 -1.41 -4.25
N SER A 79 15.34 -0.95 -3.27
CA SER A 79 16.31 -1.79 -2.56
C SER A 79 15.69 -3.01 -1.87
N ALA A 80 14.41 -2.92 -1.48
CA ALA A 80 13.63 -4.01 -0.89
C ALA A 80 12.55 -4.58 -1.83
N ALA A 81 12.65 -4.38 -3.15
CA ALA A 81 11.66 -4.82 -4.12
C ALA A 81 11.39 -6.34 -4.04
N GLN A 82 12.46 -7.13 -3.93
CA GLN A 82 12.38 -8.58 -3.86
C GLN A 82 11.70 -9.06 -2.57
N ASP A 83 12.05 -8.46 -1.43
CA ASP A 83 11.45 -8.81 -0.14
C ASP A 83 9.96 -8.43 -0.08
N SER A 84 9.61 -7.28 -0.69
CA SER A 84 8.22 -6.83 -0.81
C SER A 84 7.40 -7.78 -1.67
N LEU A 85 7.92 -8.19 -2.83
CA LEU A 85 7.27 -9.18 -3.71
C LEU A 85 7.18 -10.56 -3.05
N ARG A 86 8.21 -10.98 -2.29
CA ARG A 86 8.20 -12.24 -1.55
C ARG A 86 7.13 -12.24 -0.47
N LEU A 87 7.07 -11.18 0.34
CA LEU A 87 6.05 -11.04 1.38
C LEU A 87 4.65 -10.95 0.75
N GLY A 88 4.47 -10.10 -0.27
CA GLY A 88 3.19 -9.95 -0.95
C GLY A 88 2.71 -11.23 -1.64
N GLY A 89 3.62 -12.02 -2.22
CA GLY A 89 3.31 -13.32 -2.79
C GLY A 89 2.86 -14.33 -1.75
N MET A 90 3.53 -14.40 -0.59
CA MET A 90 3.12 -15.26 0.52
C MET A 90 1.72 -14.88 1.02
N LEU A 91 1.45 -13.60 1.20
CA LEU A 91 0.13 -13.10 1.64
C LEU A 91 -0.97 -13.41 0.62
N GLN A 92 -0.74 -13.07 -0.65
CA GLN A 92 -1.76 -13.18 -1.70
C GLN A 92 -1.99 -14.60 -2.19
N ARG A 93 -0.93 -15.33 -2.51
CA ARG A 93 -1.01 -16.63 -3.16
C ARG A 93 -1.09 -17.76 -2.14
N ASP A 94 -0.29 -17.67 -1.08
CA ASP A 94 -0.14 -18.80 -0.13
C ASP A 94 -1.17 -18.70 1.02
N LEU A 95 -1.51 -17.49 1.48
CA LEU A 95 -2.53 -17.27 2.53
C LEU A 95 -3.90 -16.79 2.01
N GLY A 96 -4.02 -16.44 0.74
CA GLY A 96 -5.29 -15.97 0.15
C GLY A 96 -5.76 -14.60 0.66
N ILE A 97 -4.87 -13.82 1.28
CA ILE A 97 -5.18 -12.50 1.82
C ILE A 97 -5.00 -11.46 0.72
N THR A 98 -6.05 -10.67 0.45
CA THR A 98 -5.98 -9.59 -0.55
C THR A 98 -4.84 -8.63 -0.22
N THR A 99 -3.89 -8.52 -1.12
CA THR A 99 -2.65 -7.79 -0.89
C THR A 99 -2.56 -6.54 -1.77
N LEU A 100 -2.17 -5.43 -1.14
CA LEU A 100 -1.79 -4.15 -1.73
C LEU A 100 -0.27 -4.00 -1.72
N LEU A 101 0.36 -4.01 -2.88
CA LEU A 101 1.81 -3.83 -2.99
C LEU A 101 2.15 -2.35 -3.21
N HIS A 102 2.99 -1.77 -2.36
CA HIS A 102 3.50 -0.41 -2.59
C HIS A 102 4.51 -0.41 -3.73
N VAL A 103 4.53 0.64 -4.55
CA VAL A 103 5.53 0.83 -5.62
C VAL A 103 5.88 2.32 -5.71
N THR A 104 7.18 2.65 -5.65
CA THR A 104 7.68 4.04 -5.71
C THR A 104 8.26 4.43 -7.07
N CYS A 105 8.17 5.72 -7.42
CA CYS A 105 8.75 6.28 -8.65
C CYS A 105 10.28 6.40 -8.58
N ARG A 106 10.80 6.90 -7.46
CA ARG A 106 12.22 7.22 -7.31
C ARG A 106 13.09 5.96 -7.38
N GLY A 107 14.14 6.01 -8.20
CA GLY A 107 15.04 4.87 -8.46
C GLY A 107 14.43 3.77 -9.34
N MET A 108 13.22 3.98 -9.87
CA MET A 108 12.53 3.01 -10.72
C MET A 108 12.77 3.30 -12.19
N THR A 109 13.43 2.38 -12.89
CA THR A 109 13.45 2.38 -14.36
C THR A 109 12.23 1.65 -14.90
N ARG A 110 11.83 1.94 -16.14
CA ARG A 110 10.73 1.21 -16.80
C ARG A 110 10.93 -0.30 -16.81
N ARG A 111 12.16 -0.77 -17.07
CA ARG A 111 12.48 -2.21 -17.03
C ARG A 111 12.20 -2.81 -15.65
N ARG A 112 12.62 -2.14 -14.57
CA ARG A 112 12.38 -2.60 -13.18
C ARG A 112 10.88 -2.56 -12.84
N LEU A 113 10.16 -1.54 -13.30
CA LEU A 113 8.71 -1.44 -13.10
C LEU A 113 7.97 -2.56 -13.84
N ASP A 114 8.30 -2.81 -15.11
CA ASP A 114 7.71 -3.88 -15.91
C ASP A 114 7.95 -5.26 -15.26
N GLU A 115 9.17 -5.51 -14.80
CA GLU A 115 9.51 -6.74 -14.08
C GLU A 115 8.71 -6.89 -12.78
N THR A 116 8.59 -5.80 -12.00
CA THR A 116 7.83 -5.76 -10.75
C THR A 116 6.34 -6.05 -11.00
N LEU A 117 5.73 -5.38 -11.97
CA LEU A 117 4.31 -5.53 -12.31
C LEU A 117 4.02 -6.91 -12.90
N ARG A 118 4.90 -7.44 -13.75
CA ARG A 118 4.81 -8.82 -14.25
C ARG A 118 4.84 -9.81 -13.08
N ARG A 119 5.79 -9.65 -12.16
CA ARG A 119 5.92 -10.57 -11.01
C ARG A 119 4.74 -10.46 -10.05
N ALA A 120 4.26 -9.25 -9.77
CA ALA A 120 3.04 -9.04 -8.98
C ALA A 120 1.84 -9.77 -9.60
N ARG A 121 1.68 -9.68 -10.93
CA ARG A 121 0.64 -10.39 -11.67
C ARG A 121 0.78 -11.92 -11.58
N GLU A 122 1.98 -12.47 -11.71
CA GLU A 122 2.24 -13.91 -11.55
C GLU A 122 1.93 -14.42 -10.14
N LEU A 123 2.14 -13.58 -9.13
CA LEU A 123 1.80 -13.86 -7.73
C LEU A 123 0.32 -13.68 -7.42
N GLY A 124 -0.50 -13.28 -8.40
CA GLY A 124 -1.93 -13.02 -8.23
C GLY A 124 -2.24 -11.70 -7.52
N ILE A 125 -1.25 -10.81 -7.34
CA ILE A 125 -1.48 -9.49 -6.73
C ILE A 125 -2.28 -8.63 -7.71
N ARG A 126 -3.35 -8.03 -7.20
CA ARG A 126 -4.29 -7.23 -7.99
C ARG A 126 -4.30 -5.76 -7.59
N ASN A 127 -3.61 -5.38 -6.52
CA ASN A 127 -3.69 -4.03 -5.96
C ASN A 127 -2.30 -3.43 -5.82
N ILE A 128 -2.12 -2.21 -6.35
CA ILE A 128 -0.85 -1.45 -6.30
C ILE A 128 -1.12 -0.10 -5.63
N LEU A 129 -0.29 0.29 -4.66
CA LEU A 129 -0.27 1.65 -4.14
C LEU A 129 0.86 2.41 -4.85
N ALA A 130 0.51 3.30 -5.77
CA ALA A 130 1.46 4.09 -6.54
C ALA A 130 1.92 5.32 -5.74
N LEU A 131 3.22 5.39 -5.46
CA LEU A 131 3.84 6.39 -4.61
C LEU A 131 4.99 7.10 -5.32
N LYS A 132 5.28 8.33 -4.91
CA LYS A 132 6.48 9.04 -5.37
C LYS A 132 7.75 8.40 -4.80
N GLY A 133 7.72 8.10 -3.49
CA GLY A 133 8.87 7.65 -2.71
C GLY A 133 9.71 8.81 -2.17
N ASP A 134 10.50 8.51 -1.15
CA ASP A 134 11.37 9.48 -0.48
C ASP A 134 12.70 9.67 -1.24
N VAL A 135 13.45 10.72 -0.88
CA VAL A 135 14.82 10.87 -1.39
C VAL A 135 15.63 9.80 -0.68
N PRO A 136 16.46 9.00 -1.37
CA PRO A 136 17.38 8.09 -0.70
C PRO A 136 18.18 8.86 0.35
N ARG A 137 18.27 8.31 1.57
CA ARG A 137 19.17 8.87 2.57
C ARG A 137 20.60 8.44 2.21
N ASP A 138 21.55 9.33 2.45
CA ASP A 138 22.96 9.14 2.11
C ASP A 138 23.61 8.21 3.14
N ASP A 139 23.23 6.94 3.11
CA ASP A 139 23.53 5.96 4.16
C ASP A 139 24.83 5.19 3.90
N GLY A 140 25.63 5.60 2.91
CA GLY A 140 26.86 4.89 2.50
C GLY A 140 26.63 3.59 1.71
N ASP A 141 25.45 2.98 1.82
CA ASP A 141 24.99 1.84 0.99
C ASP A 141 24.30 2.34 -0.29
N ALA A 142 24.91 3.30 -0.97
CA ALA A 142 24.52 3.64 -2.32
C ALA A 142 24.90 2.47 -3.24
N ASP A 143 24.01 1.48 -3.35
CA ASP A 143 23.97 0.66 -4.56
C ASP A 143 24.06 1.63 -5.73
N GLU A 144 25.09 1.50 -6.55
CA GLU A 144 25.43 2.39 -7.68
C GLU A 144 24.31 2.52 -8.73
N ALA A 145 23.13 1.92 -8.49
CA ALA A 145 21.89 2.18 -9.19
C ALA A 145 21.25 3.55 -8.88
N SER A 146 21.74 4.30 -7.88
CA SER A 146 21.41 5.73 -7.70
C SER A 146 22.30 6.66 -8.55
N GLY A 147 23.30 6.09 -9.24
CA GLY A 147 24.12 6.78 -10.22
C GLY A 147 23.30 7.29 -11.39
N SER A 148 23.76 8.41 -11.93
CA SER A 148 23.39 9.10 -13.17
C SER A 148 23.52 8.25 -14.45
N GLY A 149 23.11 6.97 -14.41
CA GLY A 149 23.02 6.05 -15.53
C GLY A 149 21.60 6.01 -16.09
N GLU A 150 21.48 6.24 -17.40
CA GLU A 150 20.33 6.00 -18.28
C GLU A 150 19.07 5.38 -17.61
N GLY A 151 18.19 6.22 -17.05
CA GLY A 151 16.88 5.78 -16.54
C GLY A 151 16.30 6.53 -15.35
N SER A 152 17.05 7.44 -14.72
CA SER A 152 16.63 8.17 -13.50
C SER A 152 15.55 9.26 -13.70
N GLY A 153 14.92 9.34 -14.88
CA GLY A 153 14.00 10.44 -15.23
C GLY A 153 12.61 10.03 -15.75
N GLU A 154 12.28 8.75 -15.88
CA GLU A 154 11.03 8.36 -16.59
C GLU A 154 9.77 8.46 -15.71
N PHE A 155 9.90 8.27 -14.39
CA PHE A 155 8.81 8.43 -13.43
C PHE A 155 9.22 9.41 -12.33
N ILE A 156 8.65 10.61 -12.36
CA ILE A 156 8.99 11.68 -11.41
C ILE A 156 7.92 11.77 -10.32
N TRP A 157 6.66 11.60 -10.72
CA TRP A 157 5.50 11.74 -9.86
C TRP A 157 4.68 10.44 -9.82
N ALA A 158 3.97 10.22 -8.71
CA ALA A 158 3.09 9.05 -8.57
C ALA A 158 2.07 8.94 -9.72
N ALA A 159 1.60 10.06 -10.26
CA ALA A 159 0.72 10.08 -11.42
C ALA A 159 1.34 9.43 -12.67
N ASP A 160 2.67 9.53 -12.85
CA ASP A 160 3.37 8.90 -13.98
C ASP A 160 3.28 7.37 -13.89
N LEU A 161 3.43 6.80 -12.68
CA LEU A 161 3.20 5.37 -12.45
C LEU A 161 1.75 4.98 -12.73
N VAL A 162 0.77 5.77 -12.26
CA VAL A 162 -0.66 5.49 -12.53
C VAL A 162 -0.90 5.43 -14.04
N ARG A 163 -0.48 6.45 -14.79
CA ARG A 163 -0.64 6.51 -16.26
C ARG A 163 0.07 5.34 -16.94
N TYR A 164 1.28 5.01 -16.50
CA TYR A 164 2.05 3.91 -17.05
C TYR A 164 1.34 2.56 -16.84
N ILE A 165 0.97 2.24 -15.60
CA ILE A 165 0.28 0.99 -15.25
C ILE A 165 -1.04 0.90 -16.02
N ARG A 166 -1.80 1.99 -16.13
CA ARG A 166 -3.05 2.00 -16.91
C ARG A 166 -2.80 1.74 -18.39
N ARG A 167 -1.76 2.34 -18.97
CA ARG A 167 -1.42 2.14 -20.39
C ARG A 167 -0.98 0.71 -20.68
N THR A 168 -0.19 0.08 -19.81
CA THR A 168 0.42 -1.24 -20.07
C THR A 168 -0.39 -2.42 -19.54
N HIS A 169 -1.20 -2.21 -18.50
CA HIS A 169 -1.99 -3.26 -17.85
C HIS A 169 -3.50 -2.99 -17.86
N GLY A 170 -3.95 -1.86 -18.40
CA GLY A 170 -5.37 -1.50 -18.47
C GLY A 170 -6.04 -1.55 -17.10
N GLY A 171 -7.16 -2.25 -17.04
CA GLY A 171 -7.91 -2.49 -15.80
C GLY A 171 -7.43 -3.68 -14.97
N PHE A 172 -6.26 -4.26 -15.22
CA PHE A 172 -5.80 -5.43 -14.45
C PHE A 172 -5.60 -5.08 -12.97
N PHE A 173 -4.84 -4.02 -12.67
CA PHE A 173 -4.59 -3.60 -11.29
C PHE A 173 -5.66 -2.63 -10.78
N CYS A 174 -6.02 -2.77 -9.50
CA CYS A 174 -6.62 -1.72 -8.70
C CYS A 174 -5.50 -0.80 -8.19
N ILE A 175 -5.56 0.50 -8.44
CA ILE A 175 -4.46 1.43 -8.14
C ILE A 175 -4.89 2.40 -7.05
N GLY A 176 -4.23 2.34 -5.90
CA GLY A 176 -4.33 3.35 -4.85
C GLY A 176 -3.31 4.46 -5.06
N VAL A 177 -3.60 5.65 -4.51
CA VAL A 177 -2.64 6.76 -4.40
C VAL A 177 -2.68 7.40 -3.02
N ALA A 178 -1.56 8.00 -2.59
CA ALA A 178 -1.49 8.68 -1.29
C ALA A 178 -2.29 10.00 -1.27
N GLY A 179 -2.99 10.29 -0.18
CA GLY A 179 -3.58 11.60 0.14
C GLY A 179 -3.04 12.15 1.46
N TYR A 180 -2.99 13.46 1.64
CA TYR A 180 -2.35 14.09 2.80
C TYR A 180 -3.33 15.02 3.53
N PRO A 181 -4.02 14.53 4.58
CA PRO A 181 -5.01 15.32 5.31
C PRO A 181 -4.46 16.60 5.98
N GLU A 182 -3.15 16.63 6.26
CA GLU A 182 -2.44 17.77 6.89
C GLU A 182 -1.43 18.43 5.94
N GLY A 183 -1.57 18.20 4.63
CA GLY A 183 -0.59 18.61 3.64
C GLY A 183 0.67 17.74 3.63
N HIS A 184 1.21 17.53 2.43
CA HIS A 184 2.40 16.77 2.14
C HIS A 184 3.62 17.54 2.66
N PHE A 185 4.36 16.93 3.58
CA PHE A 185 5.61 17.50 4.03
C PHE A 185 6.68 17.33 2.94
N ASN A 186 7.16 18.44 2.39
CA ASN A 186 8.35 18.45 1.56
C ASN A 186 9.52 19.00 2.37
N ALA A 187 10.56 18.20 2.59
CA ALA A 187 11.72 18.64 3.37
C ALA A 187 12.45 19.86 2.76
N SER A 188 12.33 20.06 1.44
CA SER A 188 12.90 21.24 0.77
C SER A 188 12.06 22.51 0.95
N ASP A 189 10.86 22.40 1.53
CA ASP A 189 9.93 23.50 1.74
C ASP A 189 8.98 23.18 2.91
N ALA A 190 9.53 23.20 4.13
CA ALA A 190 8.80 22.84 5.34
C ALA A 190 7.64 23.82 5.68
N ALA A 191 7.67 25.03 5.11
CA ALA A 191 6.67 26.06 5.33
C ALA A 191 5.39 25.87 4.48
N SER A 192 5.40 24.98 3.47
CA SER A 192 4.31 24.86 2.49
C SER A 192 3.33 23.71 2.72
N ARG A 193 3.22 23.19 3.96
CA ARG A 193 2.17 22.20 4.29
C ARG A 193 0.79 22.84 4.09
N SER A 194 0.17 22.56 2.96
CA SER A 194 -1.16 23.04 2.61
C SER A 194 -1.91 21.95 1.86
N VAL A 195 -3.10 21.63 2.38
CA VAL A 195 -4.01 20.69 1.72
C VAL A 195 -4.47 21.28 0.39
N GLU A 196 -4.71 22.60 0.33
CA GLU A 196 -5.11 23.32 -0.87
C GLU A 196 -4.06 23.20 -1.98
N HIS A 197 -2.78 23.30 -1.62
CA HIS A 197 -1.67 23.12 -2.55
C HIS A 197 -1.58 21.67 -3.08
N ASP A 198 -1.93 20.68 -2.25
CA ASP A 198 -1.86 19.27 -2.63
C ASP A 198 -3.03 18.77 -3.47
N VAL A 199 -4.21 19.39 -3.35
CA VAL A 199 -5.43 18.95 -4.04
C VAL A 199 -5.23 18.87 -5.56
N PRO A 200 -4.63 19.84 -6.27
CA PRO A 200 -4.35 19.72 -7.70
C PRO A 200 -3.53 18.48 -8.08
N TYR A 201 -2.51 18.12 -7.30
CA TYR A 201 -1.70 16.92 -7.55
C TYR A 201 -2.48 15.63 -7.26
N LEU A 202 -3.38 15.66 -6.27
CA LEU A 202 -4.30 14.56 -6.01
C LEU A 202 -5.30 14.40 -7.17
N VAL A 203 -5.85 15.49 -7.68
CA VAL A 203 -6.71 15.49 -8.87
C VAL A 203 -5.98 14.91 -10.07
N ASP A 204 -4.70 15.26 -10.28
CA ASP A 204 -3.91 14.69 -11.36
C ASP A 204 -3.73 13.17 -11.23
N LYS A 205 -3.39 12.69 -10.02
CA LYS A 205 -3.30 11.25 -9.73
C LYS A 205 -4.61 10.50 -9.96
N VAL A 206 -5.74 11.10 -9.56
CA VAL A 206 -7.08 10.51 -9.77
C VAL A 206 -7.47 10.52 -11.23
N SER A 207 -7.23 11.63 -11.94
CA SER A 207 -7.51 11.77 -13.37
C SER A 207 -6.63 10.86 -14.22
N ALA A 208 -5.43 10.52 -13.76
CA ALA A 208 -4.56 9.51 -14.37
C ALA A 208 -5.13 8.08 -14.28
N GLY A 209 -6.14 7.85 -13.41
CA GLY A 209 -6.89 6.61 -13.33
C GLY A 209 -6.68 5.81 -12.04
N SER A 210 -6.37 6.44 -10.90
CA SER A 210 -6.38 5.72 -9.61
C SER A 210 -7.81 5.39 -9.17
N ASP A 211 -7.99 4.26 -8.49
CA ASP A 211 -9.30 3.75 -8.05
C ASP A 211 -9.65 4.14 -6.60
N PHE A 212 -8.66 4.40 -5.75
CA PHE A 212 -8.89 4.83 -4.36
C PHE A 212 -7.75 5.70 -3.84
N ILE A 213 -8.01 6.43 -2.75
CA ILE A 213 -7.01 7.21 -2.02
C ILE A 213 -6.76 6.53 -0.69
N MET A 214 -5.50 6.40 -0.30
CA MET A 214 -5.10 6.01 1.06
C MET A 214 -4.41 7.21 1.71
N THR A 215 -4.87 7.63 2.89
CA THR A 215 -4.29 8.83 3.51
C THR A 215 -2.94 8.54 4.15
N GLN A 216 -2.13 9.59 4.35
CA GLN A 216 -1.09 9.59 5.36
C GLN A 216 -1.72 9.53 6.76
N ILE A 217 -0.93 9.09 7.75
CA ILE A 217 -1.27 9.07 9.17
C ILE A 217 -1.72 10.47 9.63
N PHE A 218 -2.76 10.50 10.46
CA PHE A 218 -3.22 11.67 11.22
C PHE A 218 -3.72 11.19 12.59
N PHE A 219 -3.70 12.08 13.59
CA PHE A 219 -4.11 11.74 14.96
C PHE A 219 -5.44 12.35 15.39
N ASN A 220 -5.93 13.35 14.66
CA ASN A 220 -7.18 14.04 14.98
C ASN A 220 -8.28 13.71 13.97
N ALA A 221 -9.41 13.16 14.43
CA ALA A 221 -10.54 12.83 13.58
C ALA A 221 -11.15 14.05 12.86
N SER A 222 -11.03 15.25 13.44
CA SER A 222 -11.52 16.48 12.79
C SER A 222 -10.72 16.82 11.52
N VAL A 223 -9.42 16.52 11.50
CA VAL A 223 -8.55 16.70 10.33
C VAL A 223 -9.04 15.85 9.16
N PHE A 224 -9.36 14.58 9.41
CA PHE A 224 -9.88 13.70 8.37
C PHE A 224 -11.28 14.10 7.91
N SER A 225 -12.14 14.55 8.84
CA SER A 225 -13.48 15.03 8.50
C SER A 225 -13.42 16.25 7.57
N ALA A 226 -12.61 17.25 7.92
CA ALA A 226 -12.39 18.44 7.08
C ALA A 226 -11.73 18.10 5.73
N TYR A 227 -10.81 17.12 5.72
CA TYR A 227 -10.23 16.61 4.48
C TYR A 227 -11.31 15.97 3.59
N ARG A 228 -12.19 15.14 4.16
CA ARG A 228 -13.28 14.48 3.43
C ARG A 228 -14.29 15.46 2.86
N GLU A 229 -14.66 16.50 3.60
CA GLU A 229 -15.52 17.58 3.11
C GLU A 229 -14.91 18.27 1.89
N ARG A 230 -13.62 18.65 1.99
CA ARG A 230 -12.88 19.28 0.87
C ARG A 230 -12.82 18.38 -0.36
N LEU A 231 -12.53 17.09 -0.19
CA LEU A 231 -12.53 16.14 -1.31
C LEU A 231 -13.93 15.98 -1.92
N SER A 232 -14.97 15.98 -1.10
CA SER A 232 -16.37 15.82 -1.55
C SER A 232 -16.89 17.02 -2.33
N ALA A 233 -16.34 18.22 -2.06
CA ALA A 233 -16.64 19.43 -2.81
C ALA A 233 -16.00 19.45 -4.22
N HIS A 234 -14.96 18.63 -4.47
CA HIS A 234 -14.27 18.61 -5.76
C HIS A 234 -14.88 17.57 -6.73
N PRO A 235 -15.31 17.95 -7.95
CA PRO A 235 -16.02 17.05 -8.87
C PRO A 235 -15.29 15.74 -9.19
N VAL A 236 -13.96 15.78 -9.31
CA VAL A 236 -13.12 14.61 -9.60
C VAL A 236 -12.94 13.70 -8.39
N LEU A 237 -12.98 14.24 -7.16
CA LEU A 237 -12.60 13.51 -5.94
C LEU A 237 -13.81 13.05 -5.12
N ARG A 238 -15.01 13.57 -5.40
CA ARG A 238 -16.20 13.30 -4.59
C ARG A 238 -16.62 11.83 -4.52
N SER A 239 -16.34 11.06 -5.56
CA SER A 239 -16.79 9.67 -5.69
C SER A 239 -15.68 8.64 -5.42
N ILE A 240 -14.44 9.08 -5.23
CA ILE A 240 -13.34 8.15 -5.01
C ILE A 240 -13.34 7.65 -3.55
N PRO A 241 -13.25 6.33 -3.31
CA PRO A 241 -13.09 5.79 -1.97
C PRO A 241 -11.82 6.34 -1.31
N VAL A 242 -11.91 6.68 -0.02
CA VAL A 242 -10.77 7.15 0.76
C VAL A 242 -10.63 6.31 2.00
N VAL A 243 -9.49 5.64 2.12
CA VAL A 243 -9.12 4.79 3.24
C VAL A 243 -8.24 5.59 4.20
N PRO A 244 -8.70 5.90 5.42
CA PRO A 244 -7.86 6.56 6.41
C PRO A 244 -6.77 5.60 6.93
N LEU A 245 -5.55 6.12 7.07
CA LEU A 245 -4.46 5.40 7.74
C LEU A 245 -4.32 5.91 9.18
N PHE A 246 -4.32 4.96 10.12
CA PHE A 246 -4.09 5.22 11.53
C PHE A 246 -2.82 4.51 12.00
N LEU A 247 -2.05 5.18 12.85
CA LEU A 247 -0.94 4.57 13.57
C LEU A 247 -1.36 4.33 15.01
N ALA A 248 -1.39 3.05 15.42
CA ALA A 248 -1.46 2.73 16.84
C ALA A 248 -0.12 3.09 17.50
N ILE A 249 -0.15 3.83 18.60
CA ILE A 249 1.03 4.14 19.41
C ILE A 249 1.10 3.08 20.52
N PRO A 250 1.97 2.05 20.40
CA PRO A 250 2.04 0.97 21.38
C PRO A 250 2.77 1.39 22.66
N ASP A 251 3.67 2.37 22.55
CA ASP A 251 4.47 2.92 23.64
C ASP A 251 4.83 4.38 23.29
N ALA A 252 4.68 5.30 24.25
CA ALA A 252 4.99 6.73 24.08
C ALA A 252 6.46 6.98 23.73
N CYS A 253 7.38 6.09 24.13
CA CYS A 253 8.79 6.26 23.82
C CYS A 253 9.15 5.84 22.38
N ALA A 254 8.34 4.98 21.74
CA ALA A 254 8.58 4.57 20.34
C ALA A 254 8.36 5.71 19.33
N THR A 255 7.66 6.77 19.71
CA THR A 255 7.37 7.94 18.86
C THR A 255 8.35 9.09 19.06
N GLY A 256 9.29 8.99 20.01
CA GLY A 256 10.20 10.09 20.37
C GLY A 256 9.55 11.17 21.25
N TRP A 257 8.41 10.88 21.89
CA TRP A 257 7.68 11.84 22.75
C TRP A 257 8.15 11.82 24.22
N CYS A 258 9.18 11.03 24.54
CA CYS A 258 9.74 10.90 25.89
C CYS A 258 10.86 11.91 26.23
N GLU A 259 11.17 12.88 25.36
CA GLU A 259 12.10 13.96 25.72
C GLU A 259 11.31 15.17 26.26
N GLY A 260 11.01 15.14 27.56
CA GLY A 260 10.35 16.26 28.23
C GLY A 260 9.76 15.94 29.61
N GLU A 261 10.55 15.33 30.50
CA GLU A 261 10.37 15.48 31.97
C GLU A 261 11.74 15.71 32.63
#